data_AF-A0A5C2A446-F1
#
_entry.id   AF-A0A5C2A446-F1
#
_cell.length_a   1.000
_cell.length_b   1.000
_cell.length_c   1.000
_cell.angle_alpha   90.00
_cell.angle_beta   90.00
_cell.angle_gamma   90.00
#
_symmetry.space_group_name_H-M   'P 1'
#
loop_
_entity.id
_entity.type
_entity.pdbx_description
1 polymer ?
#
loop_
_entity_poly.entity_id
_entity_poly.type
_entity_poly.pdbx_seq_one_letter_code
_entity_poly.pdbx_strand_id
1 'polypeptide(L)'
;KVDLNTKRTKKSQHTSEGTYIHFQISGVTNTEKLPTPIELPLKVKVHGKDSPLKYWPKFDKKQLAISTLDFEIRHQLTQIHGLYRSSDKTGGYWK
;
A
#
# COMPACT_ATOMS: atom_id res chain seq x y z
N LYS A 1 -14.80 -0.71 17.12
CA LYS A 1 -14.09 0.28 16.27
C LYS A 1 -13.19 -0.47 15.30
N VAL A 2 -12.93 0.08 14.11
CA VAL A 2 -12.08 -0.52 13.08
C VAL A 2 -11.22 0.58 12.44
N ASP A 3 -10.05 0.20 11.92
CA ASP A 3 -9.23 1.09 11.10
C ASP A 3 -9.31 0.67 9.63
N LEU A 4 -9.29 1.66 8.72
CA LEU A 4 -9.38 1.47 7.27
C LEU A 4 -8.09 1.89 6.57
N ASN A 5 -7.44 0.95 5.87
CA ASN A 5 -6.33 1.16 4.94
C ASN A 5 -6.65 0.46 3.61
N THR A 6 -7.49 1.09 2.81
CA THR A 6 -8.17 0.47 1.66
C THR A 6 -8.04 1.30 0.38
N LYS A 7 -8.28 0.68 -0.78
CA LYS A 7 -8.45 1.38 -2.06
C LYS A 7 -9.93 1.58 -2.38
N ARG A 8 -10.24 2.59 -3.20
CA ARG A 8 -11.58 2.80 -3.76
C ARG A 8 -11.72 1.99 -5.04
N THR A 9 -12.89 1.37 -5.23
CA THR A 9 -13.21 0.63 -6.45
C THR A 9 -13.85 1.52 -7.51
N LYS A 10 -14.57 2.57 -7.08
CA LYS A 10 -15.22 3.56 -7.94
C LYS A 10 -15.22 4.94 -7.28
N LYS A 11 -15.54 5.97 -8.06
CA LYS A 11 -15.67 7.34 -7.55
C LYS A 11 -16.76 7.40 -6.47
N SER A 12 -16.44 8.06 -5.37
CA SER A 12 -17.38 8.32 -4.28
C SER A 12 -18.50 9.25 -4.73
N GLN A 13 -19.66 9.14 -4.08
CA GLN A 13 -20.87 9.87 -4.44
C GLN A 13 -21.52 10.47 -3.18
N HIS A 14 -22.33 11.52 -3.37
CA HIS A 14 -23.19 12.06 -2.32
C HIS A 14 -24.62 11.55 -2.50
N THR A 15 -25.32 11.27 -1.41
CA THR A 15 -26.77 11.00 -1.41
C THR A 15 -27.56 12.31 -1.47
N SER A 16 -28.88 12.21 -1.75
CA SER A 16 -29.80 13.36 -1.68
C SER A 16 -29.87 14.01 -0.29
N GLU A 17 -29.58 13.23 0.75
CA GLU A 17 -29.48 13.70 2.14
C GLU A 17 -28.12 14.36 2.45
N GLY A 18 -27.18 14.38 1.50
CA GLY A 18 -25.86 15.01 1.65
C GLY A 18 -24.76 14.10 2.20
N THR A 19 -25.03 12.82 2.43
CA THR A 19 -24.03 11.87 2.96
C THR A 19 -23.05 11.42 1.89
N TYR A 20 -21.74 11.46 2.18
CA TYR A 20 -20.70 11.00 1.26
C TYR A 20 -20.42 9.50 1.41
N ILE A 21 -20.51 8.76 0.31
CA ILE A 21 -20.34 7.31 0.27
C ILE A 21 -19.06 6.93 -0.45
N HIS A 22 -18.20 6.19 0.23
CA HIS A 22 -17.02 5.58 -0.34
C HIS A 22 -17.29 4.12 -0.73
N PHE A 23 -16.96 3.76 -1.96
CA PHE A 23 -16.95 2.38 -2.43
C PHE A 23 -15.52 1.84 -2.36
N GLN A 24 -15.24 1.07 -1.31
CA GLN A 24 -13.90 0.59 -0.96
C GLN A 24 -13.82 -0.95 -1.02
N ILE A 25 -12.60 -1.50 -1.00
CA ILE A 25 -12.37 -2.95 -1.05
C ILE A 25 -11.25 -3.39 -0.11
N SER A 26 -11.54 -4.42 0.72
CA SER A 26 -10.59 -5.01 1.68
C SER A 26 -10.18 -4.00 2.77
N GLY A 27 -8.94 -4.06 3.26
CA GLY A 27 -8.30 -2.99 4.04
C GLY A 27 -8.92 -2.64 5.40
N VAL A 28 -9.83 -3.45 5.95
CA VAL A 28 -10.41 -3.25 7.30
C VAL A 28 -9.68 -4.14 8.30
N THR A 29 -9.28 -3.57 9.44
CA THR A 29 -8.48 -4.25 10.49
C THR A 29 -8.93 -3.81 11.88
N ASN A 30 -8.46 -4.51 12.92
CA ASN A 30 -8.61 -4.06 14.30
C ASN A 30 -7.85 -2.73 14.54
N THR A 31 -8.05 -2.14 15.72
CA THR A 31 -7.50 -0.80 16.07
C THR A 31 -6.28 -0.91 17.00
N GLU A 32 -5.73 -2.11 17.18
CA GLU A 32 -4.56 -2.33 18.03
C GLU A 32 -3.32 -1.64 17.45
N LYS A 33 -2.56 -0.97 18.32
CA LYS A 33 -1.33 -0.26 17.98
C LYS A 33 -0.12 -0.91 18.61
N LEU A 34 1.02 -0.77 17.93
CA LEU A 34 2.35 -0.99 18.47
C LEU A 34 2.73 0.21 19.35
N PRO A 35 3.62 0.03 20.34
CA PRO A 35 4.10 1.14 21.18
C PRO A 35 4.83 2.24 20.39
N THR A 36 5.52 1.87 19.32
CA THR A 36 6.24 2.78 18.42
C THR A 36 6.09 2.33 16.97
N PRO A 37 6.06 3.25 15.99
CA PRO A 37 6.02 2.88 14.58
C PRO A 37 7.22 2.03 14.17
N ILE A 38 7.00 0.99 13.38
CA ILE A 38 8.04 0.15 12.79
C ILE A 38 8.20 0.47 11.31
N GLU A 39 9.42 0.37 10.79
CA GLU A 39 9.70 0.41 9.36
C GLU A 39 9.68 -1.02 8.80
N LEU A 40 9.21 -1.20 7.57
CA LEU A 40 9.21 -2.49 6.87
C LEU A 40 10.08 -2.40 5.60
N PRO A 41 11.42 -2.42 5.71
CA PRO A 41 12.32 -2.07 4.61
C PRO A 41 12.15 -3.01 3.41
N LEU A 42 11.88 -2.46 2.23
CA LEU A 42 11.80 -3.25 1.00
C LEU A 42 13.19 -3.47 0.40
N LYS A 43 13.60 -4.73 0.30
CA LYS A 43 14.79 -5.14 -0.45
C LYS A 43 14.40 -5.36 -1.90
N VAL A 44 14.85 -4.48 -2.80
CA VAL A 44 14.46 -4.50 -4.21
C VAL A 44 15.61 -5.00 -5.08
N LYS A 45 15.31 -5.94 -5.98
CA LYS A 45 16.17 -6.29 -7.12
C LYS A 45 15.52 -5.84 -8.42
N VAL A 46 16.28 -5.14 -9.26
CA VAL A 46 15.86 -4.72 -10.61
C VAL A 46 16.77 -5.43 -11.61
N HIS A 47 16.19 -6.24 -12.50
CA HIS A 47 16.91 -7.06 -13.48
C HIS A 47 18.07 -7.88 -12.85
N GLY A 48 17.81 -8.46 -11.66
CA GLY A 48 18.78 -9.28 -10.93
C GLY A 48 19.79 -8.51 -10.07
N LYS A 49 19.85 -7.18 -10.16
CA LYS A 49 20.77 -6.34 -9.38
C LYS A 49 20.08 -5.70 -8.18
N ASP A 50 20.73 -5.71 -7.02
CA ASP A 50 20.21 -5.06 -5.81
C ASP A 50 20.16 -3.54 -5.97
N SER A 51 19.05 -2.93 -5.53
CA SER A 51 18.93 -1.48 -5.44
C SER A 51 19.57 -0.98 -4.15
N PRO A 52 20.30 0.16 -4.18
CA PRO A 52 20.87 0.75 -2.97
C PRO A 52 19.80 1.39 -2.06
N LEU A 53 18.61 1.68 -2.58
CA LEU A 53 17.52 2.30 -1.84
C LEU A 53 16.74 1.26 -1.02
N LYS A 54 16.59 1.52 0.29
CA LYS A 54 15.91 0.63 1.25
C LYS A 54 15.00 1.39 2.24
N TYR A 55 14.32 2.44 1.79
CA TYR A 55 13.35 3.14 2.64
C TYR A 55 11.96 2.54 2.49
N TRP A 56 11.13 2.61 3.52
CA TRP A 56 9.72 2.21 3.46
C TRP A 56 8.83 3.10 4.35
N PRO A 57 7.52 3.21 4.09
CA PRO A 57 6.60 3.75 5.08
C PRO A 57 6.68 3.05 6.43
N LYS A 58 6.50 3.82 7.50
CA LYS A 58 6.44 3.31 8.88
C LYS A 58 4.98 3.11 9.29
N PHE A 59 4.72 2.03 10.02
CA PHE A 59 3.39 1.68 10.52
C PHE A 59 3.41 1.49 12.03
N ASP A 60 2.45 2.10 12.71
CA ASP A 60 2.19 1.93 14.14
C ASP A 60 1.07 0.91 14.40
N LYS A 61 0.38 0.45 13.36
CA LYS A 61 -0.69 -0.54 13.46
C LYS A 61 -0.13 -1.93 13.70
N LYS A 62 -0.74 -2.67 14.62
CA LYS A 62 -0.36 -4.04 14.92
C LYS A 62 -0.76 -5.02 13.81
N GLN A 63 -1.83 -4.73 13.08
CA GLN A 63 -2.29 -5.54 11.95
C GLN A 63 -2.53 -4.66 10.71
N LEU A 64 -2.09 -5.18 9.55
CA LEU A 64 -2.38 -4.64 8.22
C LEU A 64 -2.94 -5.76 7.34
N ALA A 65 -3.85 -5.41 6.42
CA ALA A 65 -4.29 -6.36 5.41
C ALA A 65 -3.17 -6.60 4.40
N ILE A 66 -3.10 -7.81 3.83
CA ILE A 66 -2.14 -8.14 2.77
C ILE A 66 -2.32 -7.21 1.56
N SER A 67 -3.57 -6.87 1.23
CA SER A 67 -3.89 -5.89 0.19
C SER A 67 -3.35 -4.48 0.49
N THR A 68 -3.27 -4.10 1.77
CA THR A 68 -2.61 -2.86 2.19
C THR A 68 -1.12 -2.91 1.89
N LEU A 69 -0.46 -4.01 2.26
CA LEU A 69 0.96 -4.21 1.95
C LEU A 69 1.19 -4.20 0.43
N ASP A 70 0.38 -4.91 -0.37
CA ASP A 70 0.53 -4.95 -1.84
C ASP A 70 0.53 -3.56 -2.47
N PHE A 71 -0.44 -2.70 -2.11
CA PHE A 71 -0.51 -1.39 -2.74
C PHE A 71 0.60 -0.45 -2.27
N GLU A 72 1.05 -0.54 -1.01
CA GLU A 72 2.21 0.22 -0.53
C GLU A 72 3.48 -0.23 -1.26
N ILE A 73 3.63 -1.55 -1.45
CA ILE A 73 4.74 -2.12 -2.20
C ILE A 73 4.78 -1.65 -3.64
N ARG A 74 3.68 -1.85 -4.37
CA ARG A 74 3.63 -1.46 -5.78
C ARG A 74 3.72 0.05 -5.95
N HIS A 75 3.20 0.84 -5.00
CA HIS A 75 3.35 2.28 -5.03
C HIS A 75 4.82 2.70 -4.98
N GLN A 76 5.58 2.18 -4.03
CA GLN A 76 7.01 2.48 -3.95
C GLN A 76 7.78 1.97 -5.16
N LEU A 77 7.53 0.73 -5.62
CA LEU A 77 8.17 0.18 -6.82
C LEU A 77 7.91 1.04 -8.06
N THR A 78 6.70 1.60 -8.19
CA THR A 78 6.33 2.47 -9.31
C THR A 78 7.01 3.83 -9.22
N GLN A 79 6.90 4.49 -8.05
CA GLN A 79 7.43 5.83 -7.85
C GLN A 79 8.96 5.87 -7.92
N ILE A 80 9.61 4.92 -7.26
CA ILE A 80 11.06 4.96 -7.01
C ILE A 80 11.83 4.08 -7.99
N HIS A 81 11.32 2.89 -8.30
CA HIS A 81 12.06 1.91 -9.11
C HIS A 81 11.62 1.86 -10.58
N GLY A 82 10.56 2.59 -10.94
CA GLY A 82 10.08 2.71 -12.32
C GLY A 82 9.15 1.58 -12.78
N LEU A 83 8.59 0.79 -11.87
CA LEU A 83 7.61 -0.25 -12.22
C LEU A 83 6.43 0.37 -13.00
N TYR A 84 6.03 -0.27 -14.09
CA TYR A 84 4.96 0.15 -15.00
C TYR A 84 5.15 1.49 -15.73
N ARG A 85 6.32 2.14 -15.60
CA ARG A 85 6.61 3.42 -16.25
C ARG A 85 7.38 3.27 -17.57
N SER A 86 7.89 2.08 -17.84
CA SER A 86 8.65 1.75 -19.05
C SER A 86 8.52 0.26 -19.38
N SER A 87 8.78 -0.11 -20.64
CA SER A 87 8.60 -1.49 -21.14
C SER A 87 9.57 -2.49 -20.52
N ASP A 88 10.73 -2.05 -20.01
CA ASP A 88 11.72 -2.89 -19.34
C ASP A 88 11.31 -3.30 -17.92
N LYS A 89 10.31 -2.65 -17.30
CA LYS A 89 9.90 -2.88 -15.90
C LYS A 89 8.39 -3.05 -15.77
N THR A 90 7.87 -4.14 -16.31
CA THR A 90 6.42 -4.42 -16.38
C THR A 90 5.97 -5.58 -15.48
N GLY A 91 6.90 -6.30 -14.85
CA GLY A 91 6.58 -7.51 -14.08
C GLY A 91 7.55 -7.78 -12.93
N GLY A 92 7.45 -8.99 -12.37
CA GLY A 92 8.20 -9.43 -11.19
C GLY A 92 7.27 -9.96 -10.09
N TYR A 93 7.80 -10.10 -8.88
CA TYR A 93 7.04 -10.52 -7.70
C TYR A 93 7.52 -9.78 -6.45
N TRP A 94 6.69 -9.75 -5.42
CA TRP A 94 7.06 -9.36 -4.06
C TRP A 94 6.81 -10.56 -3.14
N LYS A 95 7.59 -10.64 -2.07
CA LYS A 95 7.50 -11.69 -1.07
C LYS A 95 7.90 -11.13 0.29
#